data_AF-A0A7X2IAY8-F1
#
_entry.id   AF-A0A7X2IAY8-F1
#
_cell.length_a   1.000
_cell.length_b   1.000
_cell.length_c   1.000
_cell.angle_alpha   90.00
_cell.angle_beta   90.00
_cell.angle_gamma   90.00
#
_symmetry.space_group_name_H-M   'P 1'
#
loop_
_entity.id
_entity.type
_entity.pdbx_description
1 polymer ?
#
loop_
_entity_poly.entity_id
_entity_poly.type
_entity_poly.pdbx_seq_one_letter_code
_entity_poly.pdbx_strand_id
1 'polypeptide(L)'
;MTASPSGQPPVAVQSDLHELREIIRHFSSERDWLRFHTPKNLAMALSVEVAELVEHFQWLPTGADHELDDAAREGIRHEMADVLVYLIQLADHTGVDLRSAVLEKMELNRRKYPVELARGNARKYSALAGSAADADADAGSGDR
;
A
#
# COMPACT_ATOMS: atom_id res chain seq x y z
N MET A 1 -4.22 -39.73 -37.23
CA MET A 1 -3.89 -38.30 -36.97
C MET A 1 -4.97 -37.73 -36.08
N THR A 2 -4.80 -37.85 -34.77
CA THR A 2 -5.70 -37.23 -33.78
C THR A 2 -5.01 -35.98 -33.25
N ALA A 3 -5.49 -34.81 -33.66
CA ALA A 3 -4.97 -33.54 -33.19
C ALA A 3 -5.28 -33.37 -31.70
N SER A 4 -4.25 -33.15 -30.89
CA SER A 4 -4.38 -32.75 -29.49
C SER A 4 -5.02 -31.37 -29.39
N PRO A 5 -5.90 -31.10 -28.41
CA PRO A 5 -6.46 -29.77 -28.21
C PRO A 5 -5.38 -28.86 -27.62
N SER A 6 -5.02 -27.81 -28.36
CA SER A 6 -4.18 -26.74 -27.86
C SER A 6 -4.86 -26.08 -26.66
N GLY A 7 -4.33 -26.31 -25.46
CA GLY A 7 -4.75 -25.61 -24.26
C GLY A 7 -4.49 -24.13 -24.43
N GLN A 8 -5.56 -23.34 -24.46
CA GLN A 8 -5.45 -21.89 -24.41
C GLN A 8 -4.71 -21.50 -23.12
N PRO A 9 -3.75 -20.57 -23.18
CA PRO A 9 -3.08 -20.09 -21.97
C PRO A 9 -4.14 -19.51 -21.02
N PRO A 10 -3.97 -19.65 -19.70
CA PRO A 10 -4.91 -19.12 -18.73
C PRO A 10 -5.08 -17.62 -18.97
N VAL A 11 -6.32 -17.19 -19.19
CA VAL A 11 -6.67 -15.78 -19.31
C VAL A 11 -6.26 -15.12 -18.00
N ALA A 12 -5.31 -14.19 -18.05
CA ALA A 12 -4.86 -13.46 -16.88
C ALA A 12 -6.09 -12.76 -16.25
N VAL A 13 -6.39 -13.09 -14.99
CA VAL A 13 -7.46 -12.42 -14.24
C VAL A 13 -7.05 -10.96 -14.09
N GLN A 14 -7.78 -10.06 -14.76
CA GLN A 14 -7.58 -8.63 -14.60
C GLN A 14 -7.96 -8.24 -13.17
N SER A 15 -7.04 -7.60 -12.46
CA SER A 15 -7.30 -7.03 -11.14
C SER A 15 -7.76 -5.58 -11.27
N ASP A 16 -8.50 -5.06 -10.30
CA ASP A 16 -8.95 -3.66 -10.24
C ASP A 16 -7.80 -2.65 -10.46
N LEU A 17 -6.59 -2.91 -9.94
CA LEU A 17 -5.42 -2.06 -10.17
C LEU A 17 -4.98 -2.00 -11.64
N HIS A 18 -5.18 -3.09 -12.38
CA HIS A 18 -4.89 -3.14 -13.82
C HIS A 18 -5.93 -2.33 -14.59
N GLU A 19 -7.20 -2.43 -14.22
CA GLU A 19 -8.27 -1.62 -14.82
C GLU A 19 -8.02 -0.13 -14.59
N LEU A 20 -7.75 0.27 -13.35
CA LEU A 20 -7.42 1.66 -13.01
C LEU A 20 -6.20 2.16 -13.78
N ARG A 21 -5.14 1.35 -13.91
CA ARG A 21 -3.96 1.70 -14.72
C ARG A 21 -4.33 2.01 -16.16
N GLU A 22 -5.18 1.19 -16.79
CA GLU A 22 -5.61 1.45 -18.18
C GLU A 22 -6.46 2.71 -18.30
N ILE A 23 -7.38 2.96 -17.35
CA ILE A 23 -8.18 4.20 -17.32
C ILE A 23 -7.27 5.43 -17.24
N ILE A 24 -6.30 5.42 -16.32
CA ILE A 24 -5.36 6.54 -16.11
C ILE A 24 -4.44 6.73 -17.33
N ARG A 25 -3.94 5.63 -17.90
CA ARG A 25 -3.09 5.67 -19.10
C ARG A 25 -3.86 6.26 -20.27
N HIS A 26 -5.10 5.85 -20.47
CA HIS A 26 -5.96 6.38 -21.51
C HIS A 26 -6.16 7.90 -21.33
N PHE A 27 -6.58 8.32 -20.14
CA PHE A 27 -6.77 9.73 -19.79
C PHE A 27 -5.52 10.59 -20.06
N SER A 28 -4.35 10.09 -19.69
CA SER A 28 -3.08 10.78 -19.87
C SER A 28 -2.64 10.83 -21.34
N SER A 29 -2.90 9.76 -22.10
CA SER A 29 -2.58 9.67 -23.53
C SER A 29 -3.39 10.66 -24.37
N GLU A 30 -4.68 10.85 -24.08
CA GLU A 30 -5.55 11.81 -24.77
C GLU A 30 -5.05 13.25 -24.67
N ARG A 31 -4.25 13.55 -23.64
CA ARG A 31 -3.75 14.89 -23.33
C ARG A 31 -2.27 15.08 -23.69
N ASP A 32 -1.64 14.07 -24.31
CA ASP A 32 -0.19 14.04 -24.56
C ASP A 32 0.64 14.27 -23.28
N TRP A 33 0.17 13.81 -22.13
CA TRP A 33 0.84 14.03 -20.84
C TRP A 33 1.94 13.02 -20.52
N LEU A 34 1.93 11.85 -21.18
CA LEU A 34 2.91 10.78 -20.97
C LEU A 34 4.36 11.28 -21.12
N ARG A 35 4.60 12.29 -21.96
CA ARG A 35 5.93 12.93 -22.12
C ARG A 35 6.47 13.61 -20.86
N PHE A 36 5.60 14.01 -19.92
CA PHE A 36 5.97 14.64 -18.67
C PHE A 36 6.10 13.64 -17.52
N HIS A 37 5.62 12.41 -17.71
CA HIS A 37 5.54 11.35 -16.70
C HIS A 37 6.85 10.58 -16.53
N THR A 38 7.95 11.30 -16.31
CA THR A 38 9.20 10.65 -15.88
C THR A 38 9.01 10.07 -14.47
N PRO A 39 9.67 8.94 -14.10
CA PRO A 39 9.56 8.40 -12.75
C PRO A 39 9.87 9.40 -11.64
N LYS A 40 10.84 10.31 -11.87
CA LYS A 40 11.14 11.41 -10.96
C LYS A 40 9.94 12.35 -10.78
N ASN A 41 9.33 12.80 -11.87
CA ASN A 41 8.20 13.73 -11.80
C ASN A 41 6.98 13.08 -11.14
N LEU A 42 6.71 11.80 -11.44
CA LEU A 42 5.62 11.05 -10.81
C LEU A 42 5.84 10.87 -9.31
N ALA A 43 7.07 10.56 -8.87
CA ALA A 43 7.40 10.48 -7.45
C ALA A 43 7.28 11.84 -6.74
N MET A 44 7.63 12.93 -7.42
CA MET A 44 7.43 14.28 -6.90
C MET A 44 5.94 14.62 -6.78
N ALA A 45 5.13 14.36 -7.81
CA ALA A 45 3.69 14.59 -7.77
C ALA A 45 3.02 13.77 -6.65
N LEU A 46 3.36 12.48 -6.55
CA LEU A 46 2.92 11.62 -5.43
C LEU A 46 3.21 12.24 -4.06
N SER A 47 4.40 12.84 -3.88
CA SER A 47 4.75 13.47 -2.61
C SER A 47 3.93 14.73 -2.31
N VAL A 48 3.49 15.45 -3.34
CA VAL A 48 2.62 16.62 -3.22
C VAL A 48 1.22 16.16 -2.80
N GLU A 49 0.62 15.18 -3.47
CA GLU A 49 -0.73 14.69 -3.11
C GLU A 49 -0.78 14.09 -1.69
N VAL A 50 0.32 13.44 -1.25
CA VAL A 50 0.42 12.99 0.15
C VAL A 50 0.44 14.18 1.11
N ALA A 51 1.09 15.28 0.74
CA ALA A 51 1.07 16.50 1.56
C ALA A 51 -0.32 17.12 1.59
N GLU A 52 -1.02 17.23 0.45
CA GLU A 52 -2.40 17.73 0.36
C GLU A 52 -3.35 16.87 1.20
N LEU A 53 -3.23 15.53 1.14
CA LEU A 53 -3.96 14.64 2.04
C LEU A 53 -3.69 14.93 3.53
N VAL A 54 -2.45 15.22 3.90
CA VAL A 54 -2.06 15.53 5.28
C VAL A 54 -2.64 16.87 5.76
N GLU A 55 -2.84 17.84 4.87
CA GLU A 55 -3.38 19.16 5.23
C GLU A 55 -4.77 19.06 5.89
N HIS A 56 -5.58 18.06 5.52
CA HIS A 56 -6.87 17.81 6.14
C HIS A 56 -6.79 17.39 7.62
N PHE A 57 -5.64 16.87 8.06
CA PHE A 57 -5.45 16.36 9.43
C PHE A 57 -4.53 17.22 10.29
N GLN A 58 -3.75 18.12 9.68
CA GLN A 58 -2.60 18.78 10.34
C GLN A 58 -2.91 19.54 11.64
N TRP A 59 -4.15 20.04 11.78
CA TRP A 59 -4.58 20.81 12.96
C TRP A 59 -5.59 20.06 13.85
N LEU A 60 -5.91 18.81 13.52
CA LEU A 60 -6.87 18.02 14.28
C LEU A 60 -6.17 17.36 15.48
N PRO A 61 -6.77 17.41 16.68
CA PRO A 61 -6.30 16.66 17.83
C PRO A 61 -6.07 15.16 17.56
N THR A 62 -7.01 14.49 16.89
CA THR A 62 -6.90 13.05 16.61
C THR A 62 -7.17 12.63 15.17
N GLY A 63 -7.83 13.48 14.38
CA GLY A 63 -8.29 13.11 13.04
C GLY A 63 -9.48 12.15 13.04
N ALA A 64 -10.22 12.09 14.15
CA ALA A 64 -11.39 11.24 14.28
C ALA A 64 -12.55 11.80 13.46
N ASP A 65 -13.46 10.91 13.06
CA ASP A 65 -14.60 11.21 12.19
C ASP A 65 -15.41 12.45 12.64
N HIS A 66 -15.72 12.57 13.93
CA HIS A 66 -16.47 13.69 14.48
C HIS A 66 -15.77 15.06 14.38
N GLU A 67 -14.46 15.08 14.09
CA GLU A 67 -13.66 16.30 13.90
C GLU A 67 -13.68 16.79 12.44
N LEU A 68 -14.28 16.02 11.52
CA LEU A 68 -14.29 16.29 10.09
C LEU A 68 -15.67 16.75 9.62
N ASP A 69 -15.72 17.93 9.00
CA ASP A 69 -16.89 18.39 8.25
C ASP A 69 -16.98 17.73 6.86
N ASP A 70 -18.08 17.96 6.15
CA ASP A 70 -18.34 17.35 4.85
C ASP A 70 -17.31 17.76 3.79
N ALA A 71 -16.80 18.99 3.87
CA ALA A 71 -15.79 19.49 2.94
C ALA A 71 -14.44 18.78 3.15
N ALA A 72 -14.02 18.61 4.40
CA ALA A 72 -12.80 17.87 4.73
C ALA A 72 -12.89 16.40 4.29
N ARG A 73 -14.05 15.75 4.47
CA ARG A 73 -14.26 14.36 4.04
C ARG A 73 -14.15 14.20 2.53
N GLU A 74 -14.74 15.13 1.79
CA GLU A 74 -14.68 15.10 0.34
C GLU A 74 -13.26 15.37 -0.16
N GLY A 75 -12.55 16.33 0.45
CA GLY A 75 -11.13 16.58 0.17
C GLY A 75 -10.28 15.33 0.44
N ILE A 76 -10.38 14.72 1.62
CA ILE A 76 -9.69 13.46 1.94
C ILE A 76 -9.97 12.38 0.89
N ARG A 77 -11.23 12.23 0.45
CA ARG A 77 -11.61 11.26 -0.57
C ARG A 77 -10.88 11.52 -1.90
N HIS A 78 -10.77 12.78 -2.31
CA HIS A 78 -10.06 13.18 -3.52
C HIS A 78 -8.55 12.97 -3.40
N GLU A 79 -7.93 13.45 -2.33
CA GLU A 79 -6.48 13.34 -2.16
C GLU A 79 -6.02 11.88 -2.01
N MET A 80 -6.83 11.03 -1.36
CA MET A 80 -6.56 9.57 -1.35
C MET A 80 -6.59 8.96 -2.76
N ALA A 81 -7.47 9.46 -3.63
CA ALA A 81 -7.54 9.01 -5.02
C ALA A 81 -6.33 9.50 -5.82
N ASP A 82 -5.91 10.75 -5.64
CA ASP A 82 -4.75 11.32 -6.35
C ASP A 82 -3.44 10.64 -5.94
N VAL A 83 -3.26 10.35 -4.64
CA VAL A 83 -2.15 9.51 -4.14
C VAL A 83 -2.13 8.15 -4.84
N LEU A 84 -3.29 7.49 -4.98
CA LEU A 84 -3.38 6.20 -5.65
C LEU A 84 -3.07 6.32 -7.15
N VAL A 85 -3.59 7.36 -7.82
CA VAL A 85 -3.36 7.61 -9.25
C VAL A 85 -1.87 7.76 -9.54
N TYR A 86 -1.15 8.60 -8.78
CA TYR A 86 0.29 8.77 -9.01
C TYR A 86 1.11 7.55 -8.64
N LEU A 87 0.71 6.78 -7.62
CA LEU A 87 1.37 5.52 -7.29
C LEU A 87 1.21 4.48 -8.42
N ILE A 88 0.00 4.36 -9.00
CA ILE A 88 -0.26 3.46 -10.14
C ILE A 88 0.55 3.91 -11.36
N GLN A 89 0.57 5.21 -11.67
CA GLN A 89 1.38 5.72 -12.79
C GLN A 89 2.87 5.47 -12.58
N LEU A 90 3.38 5.70 -11.38
CA LEU A 90 4.78 5.43 -11.06
C LEU A 90 5.12 3.95 -11.22
N ALA A 91 4.24 3.06 -10.75
CA ALA A 91 4.40 1.62 -10.93
C ALA A 91 4.40 1.23 -12.42
N ASP A 92 3.50 1.80 -13.23
CA ASP A 92 3.45 1.57 -14.68
C ASP A 92 4.75 1.98 -15.38
N HIS A 93 5.25 3.17 -15.08
CA HIS A 93 6.47 3.72 -15.70
C HIS A 93 7.76 3.04 -15.21
N THR A 94 7.72 2.32 -14.08
CA THR A 94 8.86 1.58 -13.53
C THR A 94 8.77 0.07 -13.73
N GLY A 95 7.70 -0.42 -14.37
CA GLY A 95 7.49 -1.84 -14.64
C GLY A 95 7.17 -2.67 -13.39
N VAL A 96 6.63 -2.05 -12.35
CA VAL A 96 6.27 -2.72 -11.09
C VAL A 96 4.84 -3.24 -11.19
N ASP A 97 4.66 -4.55 -11.01
CA ASP A 97 3.34 -5.12 -10.72
C ASP A 97 2.98 -4.81 -9.26
N LEU A 98 2.21 -3.74 -9.08
CA LEU A 98 1.85 -3.23 -7.76
C LEU A 98 1.05 -4.25 -6.94
N ARG A 99 0.16 -5.04 -7.58
CA ARG A 99 -0.62 -6.08 -6.89
C ARG A 99 0.30 -7.16 -6.33
N SER A 100 1.19 -7.68 -7.18
CA SER A 100 2.15 -8.72 -6.77
C SER A 100 3.10 -8.20 -5.70
N ALA A 101 3.59 -6.96 -5.82
CA ALA A 101 4.45 -6.32 -4.84
C ALA A 101 3.76 -6.17 -3.46
N VAL A 102 2.47 -5.83 -3.42
CA VAL A 102 1.70 -5.77 -2.17
C VAL A 102 1.56 -7.16 -1.55
N LEU A 103 1.21 -8.19 -2.33
CA LEU A 103 1.07 -9.57 -1.82
C LEU A 103 2.38 -10.09 -1.23
N GLU A 104 3.50 -9.88 -1.92
CA GLU A 104 4.84 -10.21 -1.41
C GLU A 104 5.12 -9.46 -0.12
N LYS A 105 4.87 -8.15 -0.10
CA LYS A 105 5.14 -7.31 1.09
C LYS A 105 4.30 -7.73 2.29
N MET A 106 3.05 -8.14 2.09
CA MET A 106 2.18 -8.60 3.17
C MET A 106 2.66 -9.92 3.77
N GLU A 107 3.20 -10.83 2.96
CA GLU A 107 3.80 -12.06 3.48
C GLU A 107 5.09 -11.78 4.28
N LEU A 108 5.92 -10.86 3.80
CA LEU A 108 7.09 -10.38 4.57
C LEU A 108 6.68 -9.72 5.89
N ASN A 109 5.62 -8.89 5.88
CA ASN A 109 5.11 -8.24 7.07
C ASN A 109 4.52 -9.24 8.08
N ARG A 110 3.83 -10.29 7.63
CA ARG A 110 3.29 -11.35 8.49
C ARG A 110 4.41 -12.08 9.24
N ARG A 111 5.54 -12.34 8.58
CA ARG A 111 6.72 -12.93 9.22
C ARG A 111 7.40 -11.96 10.19
N LYS A 112 7.43 -10.67 9.84
CA LYS A 112 8.04 -9.61 10.66
C LYS A 112 7.23 -9.26 11.91
N TYR A 113 5.90 -9.43 11.86
CA TYR A 113 4.98 -9.13 12.96
C TYR A 113 4.02 -10.30 13.20
N PRO A 114 4.48 -11.39 13.83
CA PRO A 114 3.61 -12.51 14.20
C PRO A 114 2.46 -12.05 15.10
N VAL A 115 1.27 -12.63 14.92
CA VAL A 115 0.05 -12.23 15.67
C VAL A 115 0.27 -12.28 17.17
N GLU A 116 0.93 -13.33 17.65
CA GLU A 116 1.18 -13.58 19.08
C GLU A 116 1.96 -12.44 19.74
N LEU A 117 2.80 -11.73 18.97
CA LEU A 117 3.69 -10.68 19.46
C LEU A 117 3.18 -9.27 19.12
N ALA A 118 2.41 -9.13 18.04
CA ALA A 118 1.99 -7.84 17.50
C ALA A 118 0.56 -7.42 17.89
N ARG A 119 -0.27 -8.31 18.43
CA ARG A 119 -1.67 -8.00 18.79
C ARG A 119 -1.72 -6.89 19.85
N GLY A 120 -2.31 -5.74 19.48
CA GLY A 120 -2.44 -4.58 20.36
C GLY A 120 -1.13 -3.80 20.62
N ASN A 121 -0.05 -4.11 19.89
CA ASN A 121 1.26 -3.52 20.11
C ASN A 121 1.87 -3.00 18.79
N ALA A 122 1.92 -1.68 18.62
CA ALA A 122 2.47 -1.02 17.44
C ALA A 122 4.00 -0.80 17.52
N ARG A 123 4.69 -1.38 18.51
CA ARG A 123 6.16 -1.27 18.61
C ARG A 123 6.84 -1.95 17.42
N LYS A 124 7.96 -1.37 16.98
CA LYS A 124 8.81 -1.98 15.94
C LYS A 124 9.24 -3.38 16.38
N TYR A 125 9.33 -4.33 15.43
CA TYR A 125 9.66 -5.73 15.71
C TYR A 125 10.96 -5.93 16.51
N SER A 126 11.92 -5.02 16.38
CA SER A 126 13.17 -5.00 17.16
C SER A 126 12.93 -4.90 18.66
N ALA A 127 11.77 -4.37 19.08
CA ALA A 127 11.33 -4.32 20.47
C ALA A 127 10.38 -5.48 20.86
N LEU A 128 9.95 -6.33 19.91
CA LEU A 128 9.09 -7.50 20.17
C LEU A 128 9.93 -8.75 20.50
N ALA A 129 11.12 -8.90 19.90
CA ALA A 129 12.03 -10.00 20.20
C ALA A 129 12.66 -9.92 21.61
N GLY A 130 12.67 -8.73 22.23
CA GLY A 130 13.25 -8.51 23.56
C GLY A 130 12.37 -8.97 24.72
N SER A 131 11.05 -9.12 24.55
CA SER A 131 10.16 -9.49 25.68
C SER A 131 9.88 -10.99 25.80
N ALA A 132 10.19 -11.79 24.75
CA ALA A 132 10.05 -13.24 24.82
C ALA A 132 11.25 -13.91 25.51
N ALA A 133 12.44 -13.29 25.44
CA ALA A 133 13.66 -13.80 26.07
C ALA A 133 13.67 -13.61 27.60
N ASP A 134 12.91 -12.64 28.14
CA ASP A 134 12.85 -12.37 29.58
C ASP A 134 11.75 -13.17 30.31
N ALA A 135 10.80 -13.78 29.58
CA ALA A 135 9.71 -14.56 30.17
C ALA A 135 10.11 -16.01 30.51
N ASP A 136 11.16 -16.56 29.89
CA ASP A 136 11.69 -17.90 30.17
C ASP A 136 12.73 -17.92 31.31
N ALA A 137 13.10 -16.76 31.86
CA ALA A 137 14.11 -16.65 32.91
C ALA A 137 13.56 -16.72 34.35
N ASP A 138 12.23 -16.64 34.54
CA ASP A 138 11.60 -16.55 35.88
C ASP A 138 10.87 -17.82 36.34
N ALA A 139 10.86 -18.88 35.52
CA ALA A 139 10.17 -20.16 35.83
C ALA A 139 11.08 -21.24 36.45
N GLY A 140 12.23 -20.86 37.01
CA GLY A 140 13.32 -21.80 37.33
C GLY A 140 14.07 -21.58 38.64
N SER A 141 13.40 -21.21 39.74
CA SER A 141 14.00 -21.44 41.08
C SER A 141 12.95 -21.86 42.12
N GLY A 142 12.40 -23.05 41.92
CA GLY A 142 11.83 -23.84 42.99
C GLY A 142 12.87 -24.84 43.52
N ASP A 143 12.99 -24.89 44.84
CA ASP A 143 13.53 -26.00 45.65
C ASP A 143 15.03 -25.97 46.03
N ARG A 144 15.33 -25.36 47.19
CA ARG A 144 15.79 -26.05 48.41
C ARG A 144 15.93 -25.10 49.60
#